data_AF-A0A318SXH7-F1
#
_entry.id   AF-A0A318SXH7-F1
#
_cell.length_a   1.000
_cell.length_b   1.000
_cell.length_c   1.000
_cell.angle_alpha   90.00
_cell.angle_beta   90.00
_cell.angle_gamma   90.00
#
_symmetry.space_group_name_H-M   'P 1'
#
loop_
_entity.id
_entity.type
_entity.pdbx_description
1 polymer ?
#
loop_
_entity_poly.entity_id
_entity_poly.type
_entity_poly.pdbx_seq_one_letter_code
_entity_poly.pdbx_strand_id
1 'polypeptide(L)'
;MKAAALILTSLAASPALAEGARLTLTCSTATVCTGPSACRPGGGPIEIVLAPQDTDAAGAGTYTARTAAGEAEAQAAGHLGPFAWQEDAARVSLVLASEAQAVLVRSDGGAAQTSLLTCDVTQ
;
A
#
# COMPACT_ATOMS: atom_id res chain seq x y z
N MET A 1 -19.49 37.63 50.63
CA MET A 1 -18.44 36.60 50.73
C MET A 1 -19.15 35.25 50.73
N LYS A 2 -18.93 34.28 49.85
CA LYS A 2 -17.88 33.95 48.86
C LYS A 2 -18.57 33.29 47.65
N ALA A 3 -18.13 33.62 46.45
CA ALA A 3 -18.46 32.87 45.24
C ALA A 3 -17.69 31.54 45.24
N ALA A 4 -18.37 30.42 45.08
CA ALA A 4 -17.75 29.11 44.87
C ALA A 4 -17.77 28.80 43.38
N ALA A 5 -16.61 28.95 42.73
CA ALA A 5 -16.41 28.63 41.33
C ALA A 5 -16.37 27.11 41.15
N LEU A 6 -17.33 26.56 40.38
CA LEU A 6 -17.25 25.19 39.89
C LEU A 6 -16.21 25.13 38.76
N ILE A 7 -15.12 24.40 39.00
CA ILE A 7 -14.11 24.11 37.99
C ILE A 7 -14.65 22.94 37.14
N LEU A 8 -15.05 23.26 35.91
CA LEU A 8 -15.35 22.27 34.86
C LEU A 8 -14.03 21.63 34.41
N THR A 9 -13.81 20.37 34.78
CA THR A 9 -12.74 19.55 34.23
C THR A 9 -13.12 19.09 32.83
N SER A 10 -12.61 19.79 31.82
CA SER A 10 -12.69 19.40 30.42
C SER A 10 -11.89 18.12 30.20
N LEU A 11 -12.57 16.96 30.13
CA LEU A 11 -11.97 15.77 29.54
C LEU A 11 -11.73 16.09 28.07
N ALA A 12 -10.47 16.35 27.70
CA ALA A 12 -10.05 16.37 26.32
C ALA A 12 -10.26 14.96 25.76
N ALA A 13 -11.36 14.76 25.02
CA ALA A 13 -11.51 13.61 24.16
C ALA A 13 -10.43 13.73 23.08
N SER A 14 -9.32 13.03 23.26
CA SER A 14 -8.35 12.82 22.20
C SER A 14 -9.10 12.20 21.01
N PRO A 15 -9.00 12.77 19.80
CA PRO A 15 -9.57 12.12 18.64
C PRO A 15 -8.86 10.78 18.47
N ALA A 16 -9.61 9.69 18.56
CA ALA A 16 -9.15 8.39 18.14
C ALA A 16 -8.97 8.42 16.62
N LEU A 17 -7.82 8.92 16.16
CA LEU A 17 -7.32 8.67 14.80
C LEU A 17 -6.73 7.26 14.80
N ALA A 18 -7.61 6.27 14.90
CA ALA A 18 -7.26 4.87 14.81
C ALA A 18 -8.22 4.18 13.83
N GLU A 19 -8.19 4.64 12.58
CA GLU A 19 -8.51 3.80 11.44
C GLU A 19 -7.34 3.95 10.47
N GLY A 20 -6.43 2.98 10.52
CA GLY A 20 -5.28 2.94 9.63
C GLY A 20 -5.78 2.79 8.21
N ALA A 21 -5.68 3.86 7.41
CA ALA A 21 -6.17 3.91 6.03
C ALA A 21 -5.66 2.68 5.25
N ARG A 22 -6.59 1.77 4.93
CA ARG A 22 -6.26 0.53 4.23
C ARG A 22 -6.40 0.80 2.74
N LEU A 23 -5.29 0.74 2.02
CA LEU A 23 -5.32 0.90 0.59
C LEU A 23 -5.67 -0.43 -0.08
N THR A 24 -6.85 -0.52 -0.68
CA THR A 24 -7.26 -1.66 -1.50
C THR A 24 -7.18 -1.30 -2.97
N LEU A 25 -6.34 -2.02 -3.72
CA LEU A 25 -6.17 -1.86 -5.15
C LEU A 25 -6.82 -3.04 -5.88
N THR A 26 -7.87 -2.76 -6.65
CA THR A 26 -8.43 -3.73 -7.60
C THR A 26 -7.94 -3.36 -8.98
N CYS A 27 -6.96 -4.09 -9.50
CA CYS A 27 -6.27 -3.74 -10.74
C CYS A 27 -6.56 -4.73 -11.86
N SER A 28 -6.45 -4.26 -13.10
CA SER A 28 -6.27 -5.08 -14.28
C SER A 28 -4.85 -4.92 -14.80
N THR A 29 -4.23 -6.03 -15.20
CA THR A 29 -2.86 -5.99 -15.75
C THR A 29 -2.93 -5.59 -17.22
N ALA A 30 -2.63 -4.34 -17.53
CA ALA A 30 -2.67 -3.83 -18.91
C ALA A 30 -1.51 -4.39 -19.75
N THR A 31 -0.30 -4.37 -19.19
CA THR A 31 0.93 -4.78 -19.89
C THR A 31 1.85 -5.52 -18.93
N VAL A 32 2.49 -6.60 -19.41
CA VAL A 32 3.56 -7.31 -18.70
C VAL A 32 4.81 -7.33 -19.56
N CYS A 33 5.93 -6.86 -19.01
CA CYS A 33 7.23 -6.82 -19.65
C CYS A 33 8.22 -7.74 -18.93
N THR A 34 8.89 -8.61 -19.68
CA THR A 34 9.99 -9.46 -19.19
C THR A 34 11.28 -9.05 -19.89
N GLY A 35 11.93 -8.00 -19.38
CA GLY A 35 13.09 -7.37 -20.03
C GLY A 35 12.71 -6.30 -21.08
N PRO A 36 13.71 -5.63 -21.71
CA PRO A 36 13.53 -4.39 -22.46
C PRO A 36 12.78 -4.53 -23.80
N SER A 37 12.62 -5.75 -24.33
CA SER A 37 12.03 -5.99 -25.67
C SER A 37 10.87 -6.98 -25.68
N ALA A 38 10.40 -7.44 -24.50
CA ALA A 38 9.36 -8.48 -24.42
C ALA A 38 8.18 -8.01 -23.56
N CYS A 39 7.43 -7.03 -24.06
CA CYS A 39 6.15 -6.61 -23.48
C CYS A 39 4.99 -7.25 -24.24
N ARG A 40 3.99 -7.73 -23.50
CA ARG A 40 2.75 -8.31 -24.03
C ARG A 40 1.55 -7.78 -23.25
N PRO A 41 0.33 -7.83 -23.81
CA PRO A 41 -0.88 -7.60 -23.03
C PRO A 41 -0.85 -8.44 -21.76
N GLY A 42 -1.16 -7.81 -20.63
CA GLY A 42 -1.25 -8.50 -19.35
C GLY A 42 -2.49 -9.39 -19.25
N GLY A 43 -2.60 -10.09 -18.13
CA GLY A 43 -3.72 -10.98 -17.88
C GLY A 43 -4.37 -10.71 -16.52
N GLY A 44 -5.70 -10.80 -16.51
CA GLY A 44 -6.53 -10.97 -15.32
C GLY A 44 -6.61 -9.79 -14.35
N PRO A 45 -7.64 -9.77 -13.50
CA PRO A 45 -7.67 -8.88 -12.35
C PRO A 45 -6.66 -9.35 -11.30
N ILE A 46 -6.07 -8.40 -10.58
CA ILE A 46 -5.28 -8.63 -9.37
C ILE A 46 -5.82 -7.74 -8.25
N GLU A 47 -5.87 -8.28 -7.04
CA GLU A 47 -6.19 -7.51 -5.83
C GLU A 47 -4.93 -7.45 -4.96
N ILE A 48 -4.59 -6.24 -4.52
CA ILE A 48 -3.52 -6.00 -3.55
C ILE A 48 -4.12 -5.14 -2.45
N VAL A 49 -3.94 -5.55 -1.20
CA VAL A 49 -4.34 -4.72 -0.06
C VAL A 49 -3.16 -4.39 0.83
N LEU A 50 -2.99 -3.11 1.12
CA LEU A 50 -1.93 -2.57 1.97
C LEU A 50 -2.55 -1.98 3.22
N ALA A 51 -2.28 -2.60 4.37
CA ALA A 51 -2.76 -2.13 5.67
C ALA A 51 -1.58 -1.58 6.48
N PRO A 52 -1.56 -0.29 6.86
CA PRO A 52 -0.49 0.27 7.68
C PRO A 52 -0.43 -0.41 9.05
N GLN A 53 0.78 -0.67 9.53
CA GLN A 53 1.04 -1.24 10.86
C GLN A 53 1.73 -0.22 11.77
N ASP A 54 2.84 0.35 11.28
CA ASP A 54 3.61 1.38 11.97
C ASP A 54 4.18 2.33 10.93
N THR A 55 3.54 3.50 10.79
CA THR A 55 3.86 4.47 9.73
C THR A 55 3.94 5.88 10.30
N ASP A 56 4.86 6.68 9.76
CA ASP A 56 4.92 8.10 10.06
C ASP A 56 3.81 8.90 9.32
N ALA A 57 3.79 10.22 9.54
CA ALA A 57 2.81 11.10 8.91
C ALA A 57 2.91 11.16 7.36
N ALA A 58 4.05 10.78 6.79
CA ALA A 58 4.27 10.70 5.35
C ALA A 58 3.88 9.33 4.76
N GLY A 59 3.43 8.38 5.60
CA GLY A 59 3.09 7.02 5.20
C GLY A 59 4.32 6.15 4.99
N ALA A 60 5.49 6.55 5.48
CA ALA A 60 6.67 5.70 5.45
C ALA A 60 6.65 4.76 6.66
N GLY A 61 7.03 3.50 6.47
CA GLY A 61 7.06 2.52 7.53
C GLY A 61 6.55 1.15 7.11
N THR A 62 6.03 0.40 8.07
CA THR A 62 5.66 -1.01 7.91
C THR A 62 4.19 -1.18 7.59
N TYR A 63 3.89 -2.06 6.64
CA TYR A 63 2.55 -2.41 6.16
C TYR A 63 2.39 -3.93 6.14
N THR A 64 1.15 -4.40 6.18
CA THR A 64 0.80 -5.75 5.75
C THR A 64 0.32 -5.69 4.30
N ALA A 65 1.02 -6.38 3.41
CA ALA A 65 0.60 -6.60 2.03
C ALA A 65 -0.15 -7.93 1.94
N ARG A 66 -1.39 -7.89 1.45
CA ARG A 66 -2.21 -9.07 1.18
C ARG A 66 -2.44 -9.19 -0.32
N THR A 67 -2.06 -10.34 -0.87
CA THR A 67 -2.25 -10.69 -2.28
C THR A 67 -2.86 -12.09 -2.39
N ALA A 68 -3.08 -12.59 -3.61
CA ALA A 68 -3.47 -13.97 -3.83
C ALA A 68 -2.44 -15.00 -3.31
N ALA A 69 -1.17 -14.59 -3.14
CA ALA A 69 -0.11 -15.45 -2.60
C ALA A 69 -0.16 -15.56 -1.06
N GLY A 70 -0.88 -14.67 -0.38
CA GLY A 70 -0.99 -14.64 1.08
C GLY A 70 -0.71 -13.24 1.65
N GLU A 71 -0.37 -13.21 2.93
CA GLU A 71 0.03 -12.00 3.63
C GLU A 71 1.54 -11.96 3.85
N ALA A 72 2.13 -10.78 3.68
CA ALA A 72 3.54 -10.52 3.91
C ALA A 72 3.72 -9.16 4.57
N GLU A 73 4.79 -9.01 5.35
CA GLU A 73 5.23 -7.69 5.79
C GLU A 73 5.83 -6.94 4.59
N ALA A 74 5.40 -5.69 4.44
CA ALA A 74 5.87 -4.77 3.42
C ALA A 74 6.48 -3.53 4.07
N GLN A 75 7.45 -2.94 3.39
CA GLN A 75 8.05 -1.66 3.77
C GLN A 75 7.72 -0.60 2.72
N ALA A 76 7.31 0.58 3.16
CA ALA A 76 6.97 1.70 2.30
C ALA A 76 7.85 2.92 2.57
N ALA A 77 8.17 3.66 1.51
CA ALA A 77 8.83 4.96 1.62
C ALA A 77 7.86 6.15 1.78
N GLY A 78 6.55 5.90 1.71
CA GLY A 78 5.50 6.92 1.80
C GLY A 78 4.15 6.40 1.32
N HIS A 79 3.12 7.25 1.34
CA HIS A 79 1.73 6.93 0.95
C HIS A 79 1.57 6.35 -0.47
N LEU A 80 2.48 6.67 -1.39
CA LEU A 80 2.45 6.19 -2.78
C LEU A 80 3.47 5.06 -3.05
N GLY A 81 4.14 4.59 -2.00
CA GLY A 81 5.23 3.63 -2.08
C GLY A 81 6.59 4.27 -2.40
N PRO A 82 7.55 3.47 -2.93
CA PRO A 82 7.42 2.05 -3.24
C PRO A 82 7.07 1.23 -1.99
N PHE A 83 6.10 0.33 -2.13
CA PHE A 83 5.81 -0.73 -1.18
C PHE A 83 6.60 -1.96 -1.60
N ALA A 84 7.48 -2.46 -0.75
CA ALA A 84 8.35 -3.59 -1.05
C ALA A 84 8.13 -4.74 -0.06
N TRP A 85 7.93 -5.94 -0.56
CA TRP A 85 7.76 -7.15 0.24
C TRP A 85 8.38 -8.37 -0.44
N GLN A 86 8.41 -9.48 0.28
CA GLN A 86 8.83 -10.77 -0.26
C GLN A 86 7.60 -11.68 -0.44
N GLU A 87 7.52 -12.35 -1.59
CA GLU A 87 6.56 -13.43 -1.85
C GLU A 87 7.37 -14.65 -2.30
N ASP A 88 7.40 -15.70 -1.47
CA ASP A 88 8.28 -16.85 -1.66
C ASP A 88 9.75 -16.41 -1.88
N ALA A 89 10.34 -16.76 -3.03
CA ALA A 89 11.68 -16.35 -3.44
C ALA A 89 11.71 -14.99 -4.17
N ALA A 90 10.56 -14.42 -4.49
CA ALA A 90 10.46 -13.20 -5.27
C ALA A 90 10.44 -11.94 -4.37
N ARG A 91 11.20 -10.93 -4.78
CA ARG A 91 11.05 -9.56 -4.29
C ARG A 91 10.00 -8.85 -5.12
N VAL A 92 9.04 -8.23 -4.44
CA VAL A 92 7.96 -7.48 -5.07
C VAL A 92 8.08 -6.02 -4.67
N SER A 93 7.82 -5.12 -5.62
CA SER A 93 7.75 -3.69 -5.40
C SER A 93 6.55 -3.11 -6.15
N LEU A 94 5.73 -2.31 -5.47
CA LEU A 94 4.56 -1.62 -6.02
C LEU A 94 4.73 -0.12 -5.84
N VAL A 95 4.54 0.65 -6.92
CA VAL A 95 4.49 2.11 -6.89
C VAL A 95 3.15 2.56 -7.45
N LEU A 96 2.47 3.45 -6.73
CA LEU A 96 1.31 4.17 -7.25
C LEU A 96 1.82 5.30 -8.15
N ALA A 97 1.55 5.20 -9.45
CA ALA A 97 1.96 6.20 -10.43
C ALA A 97 0.94 7.35 -10.54
N SER A 98 -0.34 7.06 -10.29
CA SER A 98 -1.43 8.02 -10.20
C SER A 98 -2.59 7.42 -9.40
N GLU A 99 -3.73 8.12 -9.33
CA GLU A 99 -4.95 7.63 -8.67
C GLU A 99 -5.51 6.34 -9.30
N ALA A 100 -5.19 6.07 -10.58
CA ALA A 100 -5.71 4.92 -11.31
C ALA A 100 -4.62 4.03 -11.94
N GLN A 101 -3.34 4.32 -11.70
CA GLN A 101 -2.23 3.58 -12.30
C GLN A 101 -1.21 3.15 -11.27
N ALA A 102 -0.70 1.94 -11.42
CA ALA A 102 0.40 1.42 -10.61
C ALA A 102 1.40 0.64 -11.44
N VAL A 103 2.62 0.54 -10.94
CA VAL A 103 3.68 -0.29 -11.49
C VAL A 103 4.05 -1.34 -10.45
N LEU A 104 3.90 -2.61 -10.83
CA LEU A 104 4.30 -3.74 -10.02
C LEU A 104 5.53 -4.39 -10.64
N VAL A 105 6.60 -4.53 -9.87
CA VAL A 105 7.82 -5.22 -10.27
C VAL A 105 7.98 -6.46 -9.42
N ARG A 106 8.21 -7.61 -10.05
CA ARG A 106 8.53 -8.87 -9.38
C ARG A 106 9.86 -9.41 -9.92
N SER A 107 10.79 -9.75 -9.02
CA SER A 107 12.09 -10.35 -9.38
C SER A 107 12.42 -11.53 -8.48
N ASP A 108 12.85 -12.64 -9.06
CA ASP A 108 13.13 -13.92 -8.38
C ASP A 108 14.62 -14.30 -8.42
N GLY A 109 15.50 -13.30 -8.52
CA GLY A 109 16.95 -13.50 -8.71
C GLY A 109 17.37 -13.74 -10.17
N GLY A 110 16.41 -13.84 -11.09
CA GLY A 110 16.61 -13.85 -12.54
C GLY A 110 16.19 -12.53 -13.20
N ALA A 111 15.36 -12.63 -14.24
CA ALA A 111 14.82 -11.47 -14.96
C ALA A 111 13.67 -10.83 -14.18
N ALA A 112 13.67 -9.50 -14.08
CA ALA A 112 12.53 -8.77 -13.52
C ALA A 112 11.34 -8.75 -14.47
N GLN A 113 10.16 -9.02 -13.94
CA GLN A 113 8.89 -8.78 -14.59
C GLN A 113 8.33 -7.44 -14.11
N THR A 114 7.97 -6.57 -15.06
CA THR A 114 7.29 -5.30 -14.78
C THR A 114 5.87 -5.36 -15.34
N SER A 115 4.89 -5.08 -14.49
CA SER A 115 3.47 -5.03 -14.84
C SER A 115 2.96 -3.59 -14.71
N LEU A 116 2.36 -3.08 -15.78
CA LEU A 116 1.63 -1.82 -15.77
C LEU A 116 0.16 -2.11 -15.46
N LEU A 117 -0.34 -1.49 -14.41
CA LEU A 117 -1.64 -1.77 -13.83
C LEU A 117 -2.57 -0.57 -14.00
N THR A 118 -3.81 -0.85 -14.34
CA THR A 118 -4.92 0.11 -14.19
C THR A 118 -5.74 -0.32 -12.99
N CYS A 119 -5.87 0.53 -11.99
CA CYS A 119 -6.43 0.19 -10.69
C CYS A 119 -7.63 1.07 -10.34
N ASP A 120 -8.61 0.46 -9.68
CA ASP A 120 -9.55 1.16 -8.80
C ASP A 120 -8.98 1.13 -7.39
N VAL A 121 -8.77 2.32 -6.81
CA VAL A 121 -8.07 2.50 -5.53
C VAL A 121 -9.07 3.00 -4.49
N THR A 122 -9.21 2.25 -3.40
CA THR A 122 -10.08 2.59 -2.27
C THR A 122 -9.27 2.66 -0.97
N GLN A 123 -9.64 3.57 -0.06
CA GLN A 123 -8.98 3.85 1.21
C GLN A 123 -9.94 3.69 2.39
#